data_AF-A0A6P2D683-F1
#
_entry.id   AF-A0A6P2D683-F1
#
_cell.length_a   1.000
_cell.length_b   1.000
_cell.length_c   1.000
_cell.angle_alpha   90.00
_cell.angle_beta   90.00
_cell.angle_gamma   90.00
#
_symmetry.space_group_name_H-M   'P 1'
#
loop_
_entity.id
_entity.type
_entity.pdbx_description
1 polymer ?
#
loop_
_entity_poly.entity_id
_entity_poly.type
_entity_poly.pdbx_seq_one_letter_code
_entity_poly.pdbx_strand_id
1 'polypeptide(L)'
;MAGGLLTSNAWKTKTVETLPDGTTNTIYTNGLGQVMLKVYTDAASNVWRWYTQYDADGRAILEAGPSVVTGYSESYVDLVNFVSGNAQHLNDSTGLVTAYTYGFSNSATDFAAADVVGYLKRVDLKQGETGAAVPQRTLTYIKHTELTHAFFFTASDTVYRNDNGTGALTTSYAYTYYDGFNQVASVVATLPTVTTAQNGSNAATMVTTVSEAFGHPVWTKDQAGIITYTEYDTLTGAVVKTITDVDTTQTGTFAVKPGGSRPQAPGCT
;
A
#
# COMPACT_ATOMS: atom_id res chain seq x y z
N MET A 1 1.34 -37.35 11.29
CA MET A 1 2.11 -37.03 10.07
C MET A 1 1.81 -35.57 9.75
N ALA A 2 2.74 -34.66 9.98
CA ALA A 2 2.54 -33.24 9.70
C ALA A 2 2.62 -33.05 8.18
N GLY A 3 1.51 -32.64 7.54
CA GLY A 3 1.55 -32.17 6.17
C GLY A 3 2.56 -31.04 6.08
N GLY A 4 3.56 -31.19 5.21
CA GLY A 4 4.69 -30.27 5.11
C GLY A 4 4.20 -28.86 4.84
N LEU A 5 4.25 -28.00 5.85
CA LEU A 5 3.98 -26.58 5.66
C LEU A 5 4.97 -26.04 4.63
N LEU A 6 4.43 -25.45 3.57
CA LEU A 6 5.19 -24.70 2.60
C LEU A 6 5.80 -23.51 3.35
N THR A 7 7.13 -23.34 3.28
CA THR A 7 7.82 -22.24 3.96
C THR A 7 8.10 -21.10 2.98
N SER A 8 7.91 -19.86 3.41
CA SER A 8 7.99 -18.68 2.53
C SER A 8 9.40 -18.41 1.98
N ASN A 9 10.44 -18.84 2.69
CA ASN A 9 11.85 -18.69 2.29
C ASN A 9 12.55 -20.04 2.03
N ALA A 10 11.82 -21.02 1.48
CA ALA A 10 12.45 -22.20 0.89
C ALA A 10 12.04 -22.37 -0.58
N TRP A 11 13.02 -22.31 -1.47
CA TRP A 11 12.78 -22.51 -2.89
C TRP A 11 12.28 -23.93 -3.16
N LYS A 12 11.39 -24.05 -4.15
CA LYS A 12 10.77 -25.32 -4.57
C LYS A 12 10.80 -25.54 -6.06
N THR A 13 10.61 -24.48 -6.84
CA THR A 13 10.57 -24.58 -8.30
C THR A 13 11.62 -23.66 -8.89
N LYS A 14 12.38 -24.19 -9.85
CA LYS A 14 13.26 -23.43 -10.73
C LYS A 14 12.65 -23.45 -12.13
N THR A 15 12.45 -22.28 -12.70
CA THR A 15 12.02 -22.10 -14.09
C THR A 15 13.11 -21.39 -14.86
N VAL A 16 13.51 -21.94 -16.00
CA VAL A 16 14.49 -21.33 -16.91
C VAL A 16 13.81 -21.07 -18.24
N GLU A 17 13.79 -19.81 -18.66
CA GLU A 17 13.39 -19.37 -19.98
C GLU A 17 14.64 -18.94 -20.75
N THR A 18 14.80 -19.47 -21.96
CA THR A 18 15.85 -19.05 -22.91
C THR A 18 15.18 -18.33 -24.07
N LEU A 19 15.57 -17.10 -24.31
CA LEU A 19 15.00 -16.26 -25.36
C LEU A 19 15.77 -16.43 -26.69
N PRO A 20 15.17 -16.08 -27.85
CA PRO A 20 15.82 -16.24 -29.15
C PRO A 20 17.14 -15.46 -29.33
N ASP A 21 17.36 -14.42 -28.53
CA ASP A 21 18.58 -13.61 -28.52
C ASP A 21 19.72 -14.22 -27.68
N GLY A 22 19.51 -15.40 -27.09
CA GLY A 22 20.47 -16.09 -26.24
C GLY A 22 20.50 -15.59 -24.80
N THR A 23 19.64 -14.65 -24.41
CA THR A 23 19.46 -14.23 -23.02
C THR A 23 18.63 -15.26 -22.25
N THR A 24 18.77 -15.29 -20.91
CA THR A 24 18.01 -16.21 -20.06
C THR A 24 17.37 -15.51 -18.87
N ASN A 25 16.16 -15.94 -18.51
CA ASN A 25 15.51 -15.64 -17.24
C ASN A 25 15.46 -16.93 -16.41
N THR A 26 16.08 -16.95 -15.25
CA THR A 26 15.94 -18.02 -14.25
C THR A 26 15.18 -17.49 -13.05
N ILE A 27 14.04 -18.12 -12.72
CA ILE A 27 13.17 -17.75 -11.61
C ILE A 27 13.10 -18.90 -10.61
N TYR A 28 13.37 -18.60 -9.35
CA TYR A 28 13.15 -19.53 -8.23
C TYR A 28 11.93 -19.08 -7.44
N THR A 29 10.97 -19.97 -7.26
CA THR A 29 9.78 -19.71 -6.44
C THR A 29 9.74 -20.62 -5.21
N ASN A 30 9.16 -20.10 -4.12
CA ASN A 30 8.86 -20.91 -2.94
C ASN A 30 7.67 -21.86 -3.20
N GLY A 31 7.30 -22.63 -2.18
CA GLY A 31 6.17 -23.57 -2.25
C GLY A 31 4.80 -22.92 -2.46
N LEU A 32 4.67 -21.62 -2.20
CA LEU A 32 3.46 -20.82 -2.37
C LEU A 32 3.38 -20.14 -3.75
N GLY A 33 4.37 -20.38 -4.62
CA GLY A 33 4.46 -19.75 -5.95
C GLY A 33 5.00 -18.32 -5.94
N GLN A 34 5.51 -17.82 -4.81
CA GLN A 34 6.09 -16.49 -4.71
C GLN A 34 7.55 -16.52 -5.17
N VAL A 35 7.99 -15.50 -5.91
CA VAL A 35 9.36 -15.41 -6.42
C VAL A 35 10.32 -15.08 -5.27
N MET A 36 11.34 -15.91 -5.07
CA MET A 36 12.43 -15.65 -4.13
C MET A 36 13.65 -15.06 -4.81
N LEU A 37 14.01 -15.57 -6.00
CA LEU A 37 15.16 -15.10 -6.75
C LEU A 37 14.82 -15.02 -8.24
N LYS A 38 15.13 -13.88 -8.86
CA LYS A 38 15.16 -13.70 -10.31
C LYS A 38 16.60 -13.48 -10.75
N VAL A 39 17.04 -14.22 -11.75
CA VAL A 39 18.36 -14.11 -12.36
C VAL A 39 18.17 -13.86 -13.85
N TYR A 40 18.65 -12.72 -14.33
CA TYR A 40 18.76 -12.42 -15.76
C TYR A 40 20.21 -12.57 -16.17
N THR A 41 20.46 -13.33 -17.23
CA THR A 41 21.79 -13.44 -17.85
C THR A 41 21.69 -13.01 -19.30
N ASP A 42 22.51 -12.04 -19.71
CA ASP A 42 22.54 -11.59 -21.09
C ASP A 42 23.37 -12.52 -22.00
N ALA A 43 23.33 -12.28 -23.31
CA ALA A 43 24.11 -13.06 -24.28
C ALA A 43 25.65 -12.92 -24.11
N ALA A 44 26.11 -11.90 -23.39
CA ALA A 44 27.52 -11.67 -23.05
C ALA A 44 27.90 -12.28 -21.69
N SER A 45 27.00 -13.06 -21.06
CA SER A 45 27.17 -13.68 -19.74
C SER A 45 27.25 -12.70 -18.55
N ASN A 46 26.82 -11.45 -18.72
CA ASN A 46 26.59 -10.55 -17.58
C ASN A 46 25.34 -11.01 -16.82
N VAL A 47 25.34 -10.87 -15.49
CA VAL A 47 24.28 -11.40 -14.63
C VAL A 47 23.72 -10.33 -13.70
N TRP A 48 22.39 -10.21 -13.67
CA TRP A 48 21.64 -9.36 -12.75
C TRP A 48 20.72 -10.23 -11.91
N ARG A 49 20.69 -9.99 -10.60
CA ARG A 49 19.97 -10.81 -9.64
C ARG A 49 19.07 -9.95 -8.76
N TRP A 50 17.86 -10.41 -8.50
CA TRP A 50 16.94 -9.80 -7.54
C TRP A 50 16.51 -10.86 -6.56
N TYR A 51 16.52 -10.53 -5.27
CA TYR A 51 16.13 -11.44 -4.20
C TYR A 51 15.02 -10.83 -3.35
N THR A 52 14.02 -11.64 -3.01
CA THR A 52 12.92 -11.26 -2.12
C THR A 52 12.85 -12.23 -0.95
N GLN A 53 12.94 -11.69 0.27
CA GLN A 53 12.69 -12.42 1.50
C GLN A 53 11.27 -12.12 1.99
N TYR A 54 10.62 -13.13 2.54
CA TYR A 54 9.26 -13.05 3.08
C TYR A 54 9.24 -13.30 4.60
N ASP A 55 8.20 -12.85 5.28
CA ASP A 55 7.89 -13.33 6.62
C ASP A 55 7.11 -14.66 6.58
N ALA A 56 6.74 -15.16 7.76
CA ALA A 56 6.00 -16.41 7.91
C ALA A 56 4.59 -16.38 7.30
N ASP A 57 4.01 -15.19 7.10
CA ASP A 57 2.70 -15.00 6.46
C ASP A 57 2.82 -14.81 4.94
N GLY A 58 4.03 -14.87 4.39
CA GLY A 58 4.28 -14.73 2.95
C GLY A 58 4.31 -13.27 2.49
N ARG A 59 4.53 -12.30 3.38
CA ARG A 59 4.65 -10.89 3.01
C ARG A 59 6.12 -10.52 2.80
N ALA A 60 6.45 -9.78 1.75
CA ALA A 60 7.83 -9.39 1.48
C ALA A 60 8.36 -8.49 2.61
N ILE A 61 9.51 -8.82 3.19
CA ILE A 61 10.18 -8.02 4.24
C ILE A 61 11.48 -7.38 3.75
N LEU A 62 12.06 -7.93 2.69
CA LEU A 62 13.29 -7.42 2.07
C LEU A 62 13.26 -7.71 0.56
N GLU A 63 13.57 -6.70 -0.23
CA GLU A 63 13.83 -6.81 -1.67
C GLU A 63 15.21 -6.23 -1.97
N ALA A 64 16.12 -7.10 -2.42
CA ALA A 64 17.48 -6.74 -2.80
C ALA A 64 17.60 -6.66 -4.32
N GLY A 65 18.04 -5.51 -4.83
CA GLY A 65 18.30 -5.31 -6.26
C GLY A 65 19.65 -5.88 -6.73
N PRO A 66 19.96 -5.77 -8.03
CA PRO A 66 21.17 -6.34 -8.63
C PRO A 66 22.47 -5.71 -8.14
N SER A 67 22.40 -4.51 -7.57
CA SER A 67 23.54 -3.88 -6.88
C SER A 67 23.88 -4.53 -5.54
N VAL A 68 22.99 -5.35 -4.98
CA VAL A 68 23.14 -5.99 -3.67
C VAL A 68 23.40 -7.48 -3.80
N VAL A 69 22.68 -8.17 -4.69
CA VAL A 69 22.75 -9.63 -4.79
C VAL A 69 24.03 -10.06 -5.52
N THR A 70 25.00 -10.58 -4.76
CA THR A 70 26.34 -10.95 -5.27
C THR A 70 26.39 -12.37 -5.86
N GLY A 71 25.48 -13.25 -5.44
CA GLY A 71 25.45 -14.65 -5.88
C GLY A 71 24.18 -15.37 -5.43
N TYR A 72 24.19 -16.69 -5.55
CA TYR A 72 23.23 -17.61 -4.93
C TYR A 72 23.75 -19.04 -5.03
N SER A 73 23.18 -19.97 -4.25
CA SER A 73 23.40 -21.41 -4.41
C SER A 73 22.15 -22.22 -4.12
N GLU A 74 21.84 -23.17 -5.00
CA GLU A 74 20.72 -24.10 -4.87
C GLU A 74 20.89 -25.09 -3.70
N SER A 75 22.11 -25.24 -3.16
CA SER A 75 22.36 -26.04 -1.95
C SER A 75 21.70 -25.46 -0.70
N TYR A 76 21.36 -24.17 -0.71
CA TYR A 76 20.67 -23.49 0.38
C TYR A 76 19.20 -23.31 0.05
N VAL A 77 18.34 -23.59 1.03
CA VAL A 77 16.88 -23.45 0.85
C VAL A 77 16.46 -22.00 0.62
N ASP A 78 17.20 -21.04 1.17
CA ASP A 78 16.97 -19.60 1.01
C ASP A 78 17.68 -19.00 -0.22
N LEU A 79 18.48 -19.80 -0.94
CA LEU A 79 19.36 -19.41 -2.06
C LEU A 79 20.52 -18.46 -1.72
N VAL A 80 20.47 -17.72 -0.61
CA VAL A 80 21.44 -16.66 -0.27
C VAL A 80 22.35 -16.98 0.92
N ASN A 81 22.15 -18.15 1.54
CA ASN A 81 22.82 -18.64 2.75
C ASN A 81 22.66 -17.66 3.92
N PHE A 82 21.43 -17.53 4.42
CA PHE A 82 21.10 -16.63 5.52
C PHE A 82 21.43 -17.28 6.86
N VAL A 83 22.44 -16.74 7.56
CA VAL A 83 22.92 -17.26 8.84
C VAL A 83 22.96 -16.14 9.85
N SER A 84 22.26 -16.31 10.97
CA SER A 84 22.32 -15.40 12.13
C SER A 84 22.07 -13.91 11.79
N GLY A 85 21.19 -13.63 10.83
CA GLY A 85 20.82 -12.24 10.47
C GLY A 85 21.59 -11.66 9.27
N ASN A 86 22.43 -12.45 8.60
CA ASN A 86 23.23 -12.00 7.47
C ASN A 86 23.27 -13.05 6.36
N ALA A 87 23.15 -12.62 5.11
CA ALA A 87 23.21 -13.48 3.94
C ALA A 87 24.55 -13.39 3.25
N GLN A 88 25.22 -14.54 3.06
CA GLN A 88 26.50 -14.60 2.35
C GLN A 88 26.45 -13.99 0.94
N HIS A 89 25.30 -14.11 0.26
CA HIS A 89 25.14 -13.70 -1.12
C HIS A 89 24.47 -12.33 -1.31
N LEU A 90 24.36 -11.53 -0.24
CA LEU A 90 23.94 -10.14 -0.30
C LEU A 90 25.09 -9.24 0.17
N ASN A 91 25.30 -8.11 -0.50
CA ASN A 91 26.24 -7.09 -0.03
C ASN A 91 25.72 -6.44 1.25
N ASP A 92 26.53 -6.43 2.31
CA ASP A 92 26.15 -5.88 3.61
C ASP A 92 25.93 -4.36 3.57
N SER A 93 26.77 -3.62 2.85
CA SER A 93 26.90 -2.16 2.99
C SER A 93 26.78 -1.38 1.68
N THR A 94 26.51 -2.05 0.57
CA THR A 94 26.42 -1.41 -0.75
C THR A 94 25.23 -1.90 -1.55
N GLY A 95 24.70 -1.01 -2.40
CA GLY A 95 23.58 -1.29 -3.28
C GLY A 95 22.21 -1.06 -2.63
N LEU A 96 21.17 -1.02 -3.45
CA LEU A 96 19.82 -0.71 -3.00
C LEU A 96 19.06 -1.93 -2.46
N VAL A 97 18.63 -1.85 -1.21
CA VAL A 97 17.64 -2.74 -0.60
C VAL A 97 16.38 -1.93 -0.25
N THR A 98 15.21 -2.45 -0.58
CA THR A 98 13.92 -2.00 -0.04
C THR A 98 13.52 -2.93 1.09
N ALA A 99 13.22 -2.39 2.27
CA ALA A 99 12.76 -3.15 3.42
C ALA A 99 11.34 -2.75 3.80
N TYR A 100 10.54 -3.74 4.21
CA TYR A 100 9.14 -3.56 4.58
C TYR A 100 8.94 -4.01 6.02
N THR A 101 8.28 -3.15 6.80
CA THR A 101 7.87 -3.47 8.17
C THR A 101 6.37 -3.53 8.24
N TYR A 102 5.83 -4.61 8.80
CA TYR A 102 4.41 -4.77 9.08
C TYR A 102 4.11 -4.50 10.57
N GLY A 103 2.92 -4.00 10.85
CA GLY A 103 2.47 -3.75 12.21
C GLY A 103 2.36 -5.03 13.03
N PHE A 104 2.49 -4.87 14.35
CA PHE A 104 2.37 -5.94 15.34
C PHE A 104 1.41 -5.58 16.49
N SER A 105 0.88 -4.35 16.48
CA SER A 105 -0.11 -3.90 17.45
C SER A 105 -1.53 -4.09 16.92
N ASN A 106 -2.50 -4.23 17.83
CA ASN A 106 -3.93 -4.15 17.53
C ASN A 106 -4.60 -2.98 18.27
N SER A 107 -3.82 -1.94 18.60
CA SER A 107 -4.25 -0.80 19.40
C SER A 107 -5.04 0.26 18.63
N ALA A 108 -5.19 0.14 17.31
CA ALA A 108 -6.02 1.04 16.52
C ALA A 108 -7.49 1.01 16.98
N THR A 109 -8.11 2.19 17.05
CA THR A 109 -9.53 2.40 17.36
C THR A 109 -10.14 3.40 16.37
N ASP A 110 -11.43 3.72 16.52
CA ASP A 110 -12.11 4.75 15.72
C ASP A 110 -11.54 6.16 15.92
N PHE A 111 -10.85 6.38 17.04
CA PHE A 111 -10.38 7.70 17.46
C PHE A 111 -8.87 7.79 17.67
N ALA A 112 -8.17 6.65 17.60
CA ALA A 112 -6.73 6.57 17.79
C ALA A 112 -6.09 5.73 16.69
N ALA A 113 -5.26 6.38 15.87
CA ALA A 113 -4.49 5.71 14.85
C ALA A 113 -3.31 4.94 15.46
N ALA A 114 -3.00 3.76 14.92
CA ALA A 114 -1.85 2.95 15.30
C ALA A 114 -1.38 2.08 14.13
N ASP A 115 -0.34 1.27 14.33
CA ASP A 115 -0.08 0.13 13.44
C ASP A 115 -1.05 -1.02 13.73
N VAL A 116 -1.23 -1.88 12.74
CA VAL A 116 -2.17 -3.02 12.79
C VAL A 116 -1.42 -4.29 12.42
N VAL A 117 -1.61 -5.36 13.20
CA VAL A 117 -1.07 -6.69 12.90
C VAL A 117 -1.44 -7.07 11.49
N GLY A 118 -0.46 -7.40 10.65
CA GLY A 118 -0.73 -7.77 9.26
C GLY A 118 -0.43 -6.65 8.26
N TYR A 119 -0.62 -5.39 8.65
CA TYR A 119 -0.70 -4.25 7.72
C TYR A 119 0.66 -3.58 7.55
N LEU A 120 0.95 -3.11 6.33
CA LEU A 120 2.20 -2.42 6.04
C LEU A 120 2.29 -1.15 6.91
N LYS A 121 3.35 -1.05 7.71
CA LYS A 121 3.60 0.08 8.60
C LYS A 121 4.66 1.01 8.04
N ARG A 122 5.70 0.47 7.41
CA ARG A 122 6.85 1.25 6.94
C ARG A 122 7.49 0.63 5.71
N VAL A 123 7.96 1.49 4.81
CA VAL A 123 8.86 1.16 3.71
C VAL A 123 10.14 1.96 3.91
N ASP A 124 11.27 1.26 3.87
CA ASP A 124 12.60 1.80 4.06
C ASP A 124 13.50 1.50 2.86
N LEU A 125 14.47 2.37 2.61
CA LEU A 125 15.62 2.07 1.76
C LEU A 125 16.86 1.87 2.62
N LYS A 126 17.73 0.95 2.19
CA LYS A 126 19.02 0.68 2.84
C LYS A 126 20.12 0.59 1.78
N GLN A 127 21.33 0.96 2.19
CA GLN A 127 22.56 0.72 1.42
C GLN A 127 23.17 -0.61 1.88
N GLY A 128 22.88 -1.68 1.15
CA GLY A 128 23.21 -3.06 1.51
C GLY A 128 22.26 -3.69 2.53
N GLU A 129 22.45 -4.98 2.78
CA GLU A 129 21.61 -5.80 3.67
C GLU A 129 21.63 -5.31 5.12
N THR A 130 22.77 -4.84 5.63
CA THR A 130 22.94 -4.42 7.03
C THR A 130 23.00 -2.90 7.19
N GLY A 131 22.89 -2.15 6.09
CA GLY A 131 22.83 -0.70 6.10
C GLY A 131 21.70 -0.14 6.95
N ALA A 132 21.86 1.10 7.42
CA ALA A 132 20.83 1.77 8.20
C ALA A 132 19.54 1.96 7.37
N ALA A 133 18.39 1.67 7.99
CA ALA A 133 17.09 1.86 7.38
C ALA A 133 16.71 3.33 7.31
N VAL A 134 16.50 3.82 6.09
CA VAL A 134 16.06 5.18 5.81
C VAL A 134 14.58 5.18 5.40
N PRO A 135 13.69 5.79 6.18
CA PRO A 135 12.26 5.75 5.89
C PRO A 135 11.94 6.47 4.58
N GLN A 136 11.13 5.83 3.74
CA GLN A 136 10.55 6.43 2.54
C GLN A 136 9.03 6.55 2.63
N ARG A 137 8.38 5.68 3.41
CA ARG A 137 6.96 5.76 3.69
C ARG A 137 6.61 5.20 5.07
N THR A 138 5.67 5.84 5.77
CA THR A 138 5.08 5.36 7.04
C THR A 138 3.56 5.45 6.97
N LEU A 139 2.89 4.37 7.37
CA LEU A 139 1.43 4.23 7.37
C LEU A 139 0.93 3.99 8.80
N THR A 140 -0.21 4.60 9.13
CA THR A 140 -1.00 4.25 10.32
C THR A 140 -2.44 4.01 9.92
N TYR A 141 -3.19 3.35 10.80
CA TYR A 141 -4.55 2.90 10.54
C TYR A 141 -5.44 3.21 11.74
N ILE A 142 -6.71 3.49 11.45
CA ILE A 142 -7.81 3.45 12.41
C ILE A 142 -8.58 2.14 12.22
N LYS A 143 -9.34 1.76 13.25
CA LYS A 143 -10.21 0.60 13.22
C LYS A 143 -11.64 1.04 13.46
N HIS A 144 -12.53 0.68 12.56
CA HIS A 144 -13.96 0.81 12.78
C HIS A 144 -14.57 -0.57 12.96
N THR A 145 -15.40 -0.71 13.99
CA THR A 145 -16.11 -1.94 14.28
C THR A 145 -17.60 -1.64 14.30
N GLU A 146 -18.32 -2.28 13.39
CA GLU A 146 -19.77 -2.31 13.40
C GLU A 146 -20.25 -3.75 13.61
N LEU A 147 -21.25 -3.92 14.48
CA LEU A 147 -21.66 -5.21 15.03
C LEU A 147 -20.47 -5.98 15.63
N THR A 148 -20.00 -7.03 14.95
CA THR A 148 -18.88 -7.89 15.37
C THR A 148 -17.73 -7.92 14.36
N HIS A 149 -17.80 -7.11 13.29
CA HIS A 149 -16.81 -7.12 12.23
C HIS A 149 -16.01 -5.82 12.27
N ALA A 150 -14.69 -5.96 12.38
CA ALA A 150 -13.77 -4.83 12.36
C ALA A 150 -13.14 -4.67 10.98
N PHE A 151 -13.10 -3.43 10.50
CA PHE A 151 -12.39 -3.03 9.30
C PHE A 151 -11.32 -1.98 9.66
N PHE A 152 -10.19 -2.04 8.97
CA PHE A 152 -9.08 -1.12 9.18
C PHE A 152 -8.96 -0.19 7.97
N PHE A 153 -8.79 1.09 8.24
CA PHE A 153 -8.69 2.13 7.22
C PHE A 153 -7.41 2.93 7.45
N THR A 154 -6.72 3.32 6.39
CA THR A 154 -5.51 4.15 6.50
C THR A 154 -5.86 5.48 7.13
N ALA A 155 -5.24 5.80 8.26
CA ALA A 155 -5.45 7.05 8.98
C ALA A 155 -4.42 8.12 8.57
N SER A 156 -3.20 7.71 8.28
CA SER A 156 -2.16 8.58 7.75
C SER A 156 -1.23 7.86 6.80
N ASP A 157 -0.79 8.57 5.76
CA ASP A 157 0.28 8.16 4.85
C ASP A 157 1.34 9.27 4.81
N THR A 158 2.52 8.96 5.34
CA THR A 158 3.65 9.89 5.35
C THR A 158 4.69 9.41 4.36
N VAL A 159 4.95 10.21 3.34
CA VAL A 159 6.04 10.00 2.37
C VAL A 159 7.20 10.94 2.71
N TYR A 160 8.43 10.44 2.62
CA TYR A 160 9.62 11.24 2.87
C TYR A 160 10.25 11.59 1.53
N ARG A 161 10.36 12.89 1.24
CA ARG A 161 10.78 13.36 -0.09
C ARG A 161 12.30 13.32 -0.31
N ASN A 162 13.08 13.12 0.75
CA ASN A 162 14.53 13.20 0.74
C ASN A 162 15.15 11.81 0.98
N ASP A 163 16.31 11.58 0.37
CA ASP A 163 17.05 10.31 0.43
C ASP A 163 17.61 9.97 1.82
N ASN A 164 17.56 10.89 2.78
CA ASN A 164 17.97 10.70 4.16
C ASN A 164 16.77 10.49 5.12
N GLY A 165 15.57 10.31 4.58
CA GLY A 165 14.35 10.08 5.37
C GLY A 165 13.84 11.33 6.07
N THR A 166 14.23 12.52 5.59
CA THR A 166 13.66 13.81 6.05
C THR A 166 12.64 14.34 5.05
N GLY A 167 12.04 15.50 5.36
CA GLY A 167 11.06 16.12 4.47
C GLY A 167 9.74 15.37 4.43
N ALA A 168 9.27 14.89 5.59
CA ALA A 168 7.99 14.21 5.74
C ALA A 168 6.84 15.03 5.13
N LEU A 169 5.97 14.34 4.41
CA LEU A 169 4.75 14.84 3.80
C LEU A 169 3.63 13.88 4.18
N THR A 170 2.82 14.28 5.15
CA THR A 170 1.74 13.45 5.68
C THR A 170 0.41 13.85 5.08
N THR A 171 -0.25 12.90 4.43
CA THR A 171 -1.69 12.97 4.14
C THR A 171 -2.42 12.25 5.27
N SER A 172 -3.43 12.87 5.87
CA SER A 172 -4.28 12.23 6.88
C SER A 172 -5.70 12.04 6.37
N TYR A 173 -6.39 11.04 6.89
CA TYR A 173 -7.73 10.66 6.46
C TYR A 173 -8.66 10.60 7.67
N ALA A 174 -9.84 11.21 7.52
CA ALA A 174 -10.95 11.07 8.44
C ALA A 174 -12.13 10.44 7.72
N TYR A 175 -12.85 9.58 8.43
CA TYR A 175 -13.92 8.76 7.86
C TYR A 175 -15.22 8.97 8.62
N THR A 176 -16.32 8.89 7.88
CA THR A 176 -17.63 8.60 8.46
C THR A 176 -18.20 7.36 7.81
N TYR A 177 -19.07 6.64 8.53
CA TYR A 177 -19.63 5.37 8.11
C TYR A 177 -21.15 5.44 8.09
N TYR A 178 -21.78 4.64 7.22
CA TYR A 178 -23.23 4.43 7.23
C TYR A 178 -23.71 3.81 8.54
N ASP A 179 -24.95 4.09 8.92
CA ASP A 179 -25.46 3.68 10.23
C ASP A 179 -25.69 2.17 10.26
N GLY A 180 -25.06 1.47 11.19
CA GLY A 180 -25.12 0.00 11.24
C GLY A 180 -24.30 -0.70 10.16
N PHE A 181 -23.41 -0.01 9.43
CA PHE A 181 -22.50 -0.62 8.46
C PHE A 181 -21.04 -0.16 8.63
N ASN A 182 -20.11 -1.07 8.32
CA ASN A 182 -18.68 -0.71 8.13
C ASN A 182 -18.40 0.05 6.82
N GLN A 183 -19.44 0.34 6.03
CA GLN A 183 -19.29 1.02 4.76
C GLN A 183 -19.04 2.51 4.97
N VAL A 184 -17.96 3.01 4.36
CA VAL A 184 -17.58 4.41 4.40
C VAL A 184 -18.61 5.27 3.66
N ALA A 185 -19.17 6.24 4.36
CA ALA A 185 -20.09 7.24 3.81
C ALA A 185 -19.32 8.49 3.31
N SER A 186 -18.29 8.91 4.04
CA SER A 186 -17.41 9.99 3.57
C SER A 186 -15.96 9.81 3.98
N VAL A 187 -15.06 10.33 3.15
CA VAL A 187 -13.63 10.43 3.40
C VAL A 187 -13.22 11.89 3.27
N VAL A 188 -12.52 12.42 4.27
CA VAL A 188 -11.83 13.70 4.20
C VAL A 188 -10.33 13.44 4.21
N ALA A 189 -9.66 13.68 3.08
CA ALA A 189 -8.22 13.62 2.97
C ALA A 189 -7.63 15.01 3.20
N THR A 190 -6.82 15.18 4.25
CA THR A 190 -6.05 16.41 4.50
C THR A 190 -4.67 16.25 3.92
N LEU A 191 -4.35 17.05 2.89
CA LEU A 191 -3.09 17.01 2.17
C LEU A 191 -1.96 17.68 2.97
N PRO A 192 -0.69 17.33 2.71
CA PRO A 192 0.45 18.01 3.32
C PRO A 192 0.44 19.52 3.05
N THR A 193 0.84 20.31 4.04
CA THR A 193 1.03 21.76 3.85
C THR A 193 2.18 22.03 2.88
N VAL A 194 1.90 22.81 1.82
CA VAL A 194 2.93 23.41 0.97
C VAL A 194 3.28 24.78 1.52
N THR A 195 4.56 24.96 1.87
CA THR A 195 5.04 26.22 2.49
C THR A 195 5.11 27.37 1.50
N THR A 196 5.11 28.62 1.98
CA THR A 196 5.32 29.80 1.12
C THR A 196 6.66 29.80 0.40
N ALA A 197 7.71 29.21 1.02
CA ALA A 197 9.01 29.01 0.39
C ALA A 197 8.94 28.08 -0.85
N GLN A 198 7.87 27.29 -0.96
CA GLN A 198 7.58 26.41 -2.09
C GLN A 198 6.41 26.95 -2.93
N ASN A 199 6.11 28.25 -2.86
CA ASN A 199 4.98 28.91 -3.52
C ASN A 199 3.60 28.38 -3.10
N GLY A 200 3.49 27.81 -1.90
CA GLY A 200 2.24 27.35 -1.32
C GLY A 200 1.57 28.37 -0.41
N SER A 201 0.35 28.05 0.02
CA SER A 201 -0.47 28.88 0.93
C SER A 201 -0.03 28.80 2.39
N ASN A 202 0.90 27.89 2.74
CA ASN A 202 1.27 27.55 4.12
C ASN A 202 0.08 27.05 4.98
N ALA A 203 -0.96 26.53 4.32
CA ALA A 203 -2.09 25.86 4.95
C ALA A 203 -2.31 24.49 4.28
N ALA A 204 -2.69 23.49 5.09
CA ALA A 204 -3.16 22.23 4.56
C ALA A 204 -4.49 22.44 3.82
N THR A 205 -4.68 21.72 2.72
CA THR A 205 -5.95 21.69 1.97
C THR A 205 -6.60 20.32 2.10
N MET A 206 -7.89 20.25 1.82
CA MET A 206 -8.65 19.02 2.00
C MET A 206 -9.37 18.64 0.71
N VAL A 207 -9.48 17.34 0.48
CA VAL A 207 -10.38 16.76 -0.52
C VAL A 207 -11.42 15.95 0.24
N THR A 208 -12.69 16.24 0.01
CA THR A 208 -13.80 15.50 0.62
C THR A 208 -14.51 14.68 -0.44
N THR A 209 -14.68 13.39 -0.18
CA THR A 209 -15.52 12.51 -1.00
C THR A 209 -16.67 11.99 -0.15
N VAL A 210 -17.89 12.03 -0.67
CA VAL A 210 -19.08 11.40 -0.10
C VAL A 210 -19.58 10.38 -1.10
N SER A 211 -19.74 9.14 -0.66
CA SER A 211 -20.21 8.03 -1.48
C SER A 211 -21.66 7.69 -1.16
N GLU A 212 -22.32 6.95 -2.05
CA GLU A 212 -23.58 6.27 -1.75
C GLU A 212 -23.37 4.90 -1.08
N ALA A 213 -24.47 4.23 -0.72
CA ALA A 213 -24.47 2.91 -0.06
C ALA A 213 -23.95 1.75 -0.93
N PHE A 214 -23.55 2.00 -2.18
CA PHE A 214 -22.80 1.04 -3.00
C PHE A 214 -21.32 1.40 -3.13
N GLY A 215 -20.88 2.50 -2.50
CA GLY A 215 -19.50 2.98 -2.49
C GLY A 215 -19.15 3.95 -3.63
N HIS A 216 -20.05 4.18 -4.59
CA HIS A 216 -19.79 5.11 -5.69
C HIS A 216 -19.71 6.58 -5.19
N PRO A 217 -18.70 7.36 -5.61
CA PRO A 217 -18.55 8.77 -5.20
C PRO A 217 -19.64 9.69 -5.76
N VAL A 218 -20.56 10.16 -4.92
CA VAL A 218 -21.67 11.06 -5.31
C VAL A 218 -21.26 12.52 -5.24
N TRP A 219 -20.51 12.90 -4.22
CA TRP A 219 -20.02 14.28 -4.05
C TRP A 219 -18.53 14.28 -3.87
N THR A 220 -17.84 15.15 -4.60
CA THR A 220 -16.43 15.45 -4.36
C THR A 220 -16.25 16.95 -4.20
N LYS A 221 -15.55 17.36 -3.15
CA LYS A 221 -15.07 18.72 -2.96
C LYS A 221 -13.55 18.72 -3.06
N ASP A 222 -13.00 19.47 -4.00
CA ASP A 222 -11.55 19.54 -4.22
C ASP A 222 -10.84 20.52 -3.28
N GLN A 223 -9.51 20.61 -3.42
CA GLN A 223 -8.67 21.51 -2.63
C GLN A 223 -8.98 23.01 -2.82
N ALA A 224 -9.60 23.39 -3.93
CA ALA A 224 -10.06 24.76 -4.19
C ALA A 224 -11.47 25.02 -3.63
N GLY A 225 -12.11 23.97 -3.12
CA GLY A 225 -13.46 24.00 -2.58
C GLY A 225 -14.56 23.86 -3.63
N ILE A 226 -14.20 23.56 -4.88
CA ILE A 226 -15.15 23.32 -5.96
C ILE A 226 -15.83 21.97 -5.74
N ILE A 227 -17.14 21.95 -5.89
CA ILE A 227 -17.97 20.78 -5.65
C ILE A 227 -18.39 20.17 -6.99
N THR A 228 -18.23 18.87 -7.12
CA THR A 228 -18.76 18.08 -8.24
C THR A 228 -19.76 17.06 -7.71
N TYR A 229 -20.87 16.91 -8.41
CA TYR A 229 -21.90 15.90 -8.16
C TYR A 229 -21.93 14.89 -9.29
N THR A 230 -22.04 13.61 -8.93
CA THR A 230 -22.25 12.50 -9.87
C THR A 230 -23.44 11.67 -9.42
N GLU A 231 -24.33 11.37 -10.35
CA GLU A 231 -25.48 10.50 -10.15
C GLU A 231 -25.26 9.18 -10.89
N TYR A 232 -25.58 8.07 -10.24
CA TYR A 232 -25.41 6.73 -10.76
C TYR A 232 -26.77 6.05 -10.93
N ASP A 233 -26.89 5.24 -11.98
CA ASP A 233 -27.92 4.21 -12.06
C ASP A 233 -27.62 3.12 -11.02
N THR A 234 -28.55 2.86 -10.12
CA THR A 234 -28.33 1.99 -8.96
C THR A 234 -28.15 0.52 -9.32
N LEU A 235 -28.63 0.08 -10.48
CA LEU A 235 -28.56 -1.31 -10.90
C LEU A 235 -27.25 -1.64 -11.65
N THR A 236 -26.75 -0.69 -12.43
CA THR A 236 -25.60 -0.89 -13.31
C THR A 236 -24.33 -0.18 -12.83
N GLY A 237 -24.45 0.80 -11.94
CA GLY A 237 -23.36 1.70 -11.56
C GLY A 237 -22.95 2.67 -12.68
N ALA A 238 -23.75 2.78 -13.76
CA ALA A 238 -23.47 3.71 -14.84
C ALA A 238 -23.71 5.16 -14.40
N VAL A 239 -22.85 6.08 -14.83
CA VAL A 239 -23.06 7.52 -14.59
C VAL A 239 -24.22 8.00 -15.45
N VAL A 240 -25.24 8.59 -14.82
CA VAL A 240 -26.41 9.17 -15.50
C VAL A 240 -26.41 10.69 -15.48
N LYS A 241 -25.65 11.31 -14.56
CA LYS A 241 -25.50 12.76 -14.49
C LYS A 241 -24.17 13.15 -13.87
N THR A 242 -23.60 14.24 -14.35
CA THR A 242 -22.48 14.94 -13.70
C THR A 242 -22.76 16.43 -13.72
N ILE A 243 -22.55 17.09 -12.58
CA ILE A 243 -22.60 18.55 -12.45
C ILE A 243 -21.26 18.98 -11.85
N THR A 244 -20.51 19.79 -12.59
CA THR A 244 -19.28 20.44 -12.12
C THR A 244 -19.61 21.81 -11.56
N ASP A 245 -18.88 22.23 -10.53
CA ASP A 245 -19.08 23.51 -9.86
C ASP A 245 -20.52 23.71 -9.37
N VAL A 246 -20.95 22.80 -8.49
CA VAL A 246 -22.33 22.72 -8.03
C VAL A 246 -22.69 23.89 -7.11
N ASP A 247 -23.72 24.63 -7.49
CA ASP A 247 -24.43 25.54 -6.59
C ASP A 247 -25.38 24.75 -5.67
N THR A 248 -24.94 24.51 -4.44
CA THR A 248 -25.70 23.75 -3.43
C THR A 248 -27.00 24.42 -2.96
N THR A 249 -27.27 25.67 -3.36
CA THR A 249 -28.55 26.34 -3.10
C THR A 249 -29.64 25.88 -4.07
N GLN A 250 -29.28 25.34 -5.23
CA GLN A 250 -30.21 24.89 -6.28
C GLN A 250 -30.66 23.44 -6.06
N THR A 251 -31.52 23.23 -5.07
CA THR A 251 -31.92 21.90 -4.58
C THR A 251 -32.73 21.04 -5.56
N GLY A 252 -33.14 21.57 -6.70
CA GLY A 252 -33.87 20.82 -7.73
C GLY A 252 -32.98 20.08 -8.72
N THR A 253 -31.66 20.26 -8.67
CA THR A 253 -30.73 19.76 -9.68
C THR A 253 -30.03 18.45 -9.30
N PHE A 254 -30.07 18.08 -8.01
CA PHE A 254 -29.43 16.89 -7.44
C PHE A 254 -30.34 16.21 -6.42
N ALA A 255 -30.24 14.88 -6.30
CA ALA A 255 -31.16 14.08 -5.50
C ALA A 255 -30.88 14.10 -3.98
N VAL A 256 -29.62 14.30 -3.57
CA VAL A 256 -29.18 14.21 -2.16
C VAL A 256 -28.19 15.33 -1.86
N LYS A 257 -28.43 16.15 -0.83
CA LYS A 257 -27.46 17.20 -0.42
C LYS A 257 -26.18 16.60 0.19
N PRO A 258 -25.01 17.22 -0.03
CA PRO A 258 -23.82 16.87 0.74
C PRO A 258 -24.08 17.14 2.24
N GLY A 259 -23.92 16.11 3.08
CA GLY A 259 -24.15 16.21 4.53
C GLY A 259 -25.62 16.24 4.98
N GLY A 260 -26.59 15.96 4.11
CA GLY A 260 -27.98 15.70 4.50
C GLY A 260 -28.10 14.43 5.35
N SER A 261 -29.11 14.37 6.23
CA SER A 261 -29.35 13.25 7.13
C SER A 261 -29.20 11.90 6.42
N ARG A 262 -28.34 11.05 7.01
CA ARG A 262 -27.93 9.70 6.58
C ARG A 262 -29.00 9.01 5.74
N PRO A 263 -28.72 8.67 4.46
CA PRO A 263 -29.53 7.68 3.77
C PRO A 263 -29.51 6.39 4.60
N GLN A 264 -30.68 5.94 5.05
CA GLN A 264 -30.81 4.56 5.50
C GLN A 264 -30.43 3.66 4.33
N ALA A 265 -29.64 2.62 4.58
CA ALA A 265 -29.44 1.59 3.59
C ALA A 265 -30.83 1.10 3.11
N PRO A 266 -31.05 0.90 1.81
CA PRO A 266 -32.27 0.24 1.35
C PRO A 266 -32.37 -1.08 2.11
N GLY A 267 -33.45 -1.26 2.88
CA GLY A 267 -33.67 -2.53 3.57
C GLY A 267 -33.72 -3.64 2.53
N CYS A 268 -32.86 -4.64 2.68
CA CYS A 268 -33.05 -5.91 1.98
C CYS A 268 -34.35 -6.53 2.52
N THR A 269 -35.45 -6.37 1.78
CA THR A 269 -36.63 -7.24 1.88
C THR A 269 -36.50 -8.36 0.88
#